data_AF-A0A6M1LVF9-F1
#
_entry.id   AF-A0A6M1LVF9-F1
#
_cell.length_a   1.000
_cell.length_b   1.000
_cell.length_c   1.000
_cell.angle_alpha   90.00
_cell.angle_beta   90.00
_cell.angle_gamma   90.00
#
_symmetry.space_group_name_H-M   'P 1'
#
loop_
_entity.id
_entity.type
_entity.pdbx_description
1 polymer ?
#
loop_
_entity_poly.entity_id
_entity_poly.type
_entity_poly.pdbx_seq_one_letter_code
_entity_poly.pdbx_strand_id
1 'polypeptide(L)' 'TELLKARTGGDFTHVPYRGAGQWLPDLLEGRVHMVLGILAVVVPPVREGRLTPIAVAHAGRVAAAP' A
#
# COMPACT_ATOMS: atom_id res chain seq x y z
N THR A 1 -1.93 10.16 2.79
CA THR A 1 -1.86 9.58 4.15
C THR A 1 -2.69 10.37 5.13
N GLU A 2 -2.68 11.70 5.06
CA GLU A 2 -3.44 12.58 5.98
C GLU A 2 -4.94 12.25 6.14
N LEU A 3 -5.66 11.96 5.05
CA LEU A 3 -7.07 11.55 5.16
C LEU A 3 -7.25 10.24 5.93
N LEU A 4 -6.33 9.29 5.76
CA LEU A 4 -6.35 8.03 6.50
C LEU A 4 -6.12 8.31 8.00
N LYS A 5 -5.10 9.12 8.34
CA LYS A 5 -4.85 9.56 9.74
C LYS A 5 -6.11 10.17 10.36
N ALA A 6 -6.73 11.12 9.66
CA ALA A 6 -7.91 11.83 10.14
C ALA A 6 -9.12 10.90 10.36
N ARG A 7 -9.26 9.83 9.57
CA ARG A 7 -10.38 8.89 9.68
C ARG A 7 -10.16 7.77 10.70
N THR A 8 -8.92 7.31 10.87
CA THR A 8 -8.62 6.17 11.75
C THR A 8 -8.11 6.58 13.12
N GLY A 9 -7.68 7.83 13.29
CA GLY A 9 -6.93 8.28 14.47
C GLY A 9 -5.51 7.68 14.54
N GLY A 10 -5.08 6.96 13.49
CA GLY A 10 -3.75 6.36 13.42
C GLY A 10 -2.68 7.41 13.17
N ASP A 11 -1.51 7.21 13.79
CA ASP A 11 -0.35 8.04 13.52
C ASP A 11 0.53 7.43 12.42
N PHE A 12 0.70 8.19 11.35
CA PHE A 12 1.45 7.79 10.16
C PHE A 12 2.32 8.97 9.71
N THR A 13 3.58 8.70 9.34
CA THR A 13 4.44 9.70 8.70
C THR A 13 4.30 9.60 7.18
N HIS A 14 3.88 10.68 6.52
CA HIS A 14 3.82 10.69 5.06
C HIS A 14 5.23 10.82 4.46
N VAL A 15 5.66 9.80 3.73
CA VAL A 15 6.93 9.81 2.96
C VAL A 15 6.58 9.94 1.48
N PRO A 16 6.87 11.09 0.83
CA PRO A 16 6.50 11.31 -0.57
C PRO A 16 7.46 10.60 -1.52
N TYR A 17 6.91 9.92 -2.52
CA TYR A 17 7.65 9.31 -3.62
C TYR A 17 7.10 9.79 -4.96
N ARG A 18 7.96 9.83 -5.99
CA ARG A 18 7.55 10.26 -7.34
C ARG A 18 6.80 9.17 -8.11
N GLY A 19 6.90 7.90 -7.70
CA GLY A 19 6.20 6.80 -8.35
C GLY A 19 6.59 5.42 -7.84
N ALA A 20 5.95 4.39 -8.42
CA ALA A 20 6.10 2.98 -8.01
C ALA A 20 7.52 2.43 -8.08
N GLY A 21 8.33 2.89 -9.04
CA GLY A 21 9.73 2.48 -9.14
C GLY A 21 10.59 2.85 -7.92
N GLN A 22 10.16 3.83 -7.10
CA GLN A 22 10.89 4.22 -5.90
C GLN A 22 10.33 3.57 -4.62
N TRP A 23 9.00 3.59 -4.43
CA TRP A 23 8.43 3.10 -3.17
C TRP A 23 8.32 1.57 -3.08
N LEU A 24 8.22 0.85 -4.21
CA LEU A 24 8.04 -0.60 -4.19
C LEU A 24 9.29 -1.33 -3.65
N PRO A 25 10.52 -1.02 -4.10
CA PRO A 25 11.74 -1.56 -3.49
C PRO A 25 11.83 -1.23 -2.00
N ASP A 26 11.57 0.02 -1.61
CA ASP A 26 11.63 0.45 -0.21
C ASP A 26 10.61 -0.27 0.69
N LEU A 27 9.42 -0.59 0.17
CA LEU A 27 8.43 -1.39 0.90
C LEU A 27 8.87 -2.85 1.06
N LEU A 28 9.44 -3.44 -0.01
CA LEU A 28 9.93 -4.82 0.01
C LEU A 28 11.18 -4.99 0.89
N GLU A 29 12.01 -3.96 0.97
CA GLU A 29 13.18 -3.90 1.86
C GLU A 29 12.84 -3.46 3.29
N GLY A 30 11.59 -3.07 3.56
CA GLY A 30 11.12 -2.65 4.89
C GLY A 30 11.56 -1.25 5.32
N ARG A 31 12.04 -0.41 4.40
CA ARG A 31 12.35 1.00 4.67
C ARG A 31 11.10 1.85 4.90
N VAL A 32 9.99 1.44 4.31
CA VAL A 32 8.65 1.93 4.63
C VAL A 32 7.74 0.75 4.98
N HIS A 33 6.84 0.96 5.94
CA HIS A 33 6.03 -0.13 6.49
C HIS A 33 4.69 -0.35 5.77
N MET A 34 4.21 0.67 5.07
CA MET A 34 2.90 0.67 4.42
C MET A 34 2.88 1.63 3.24
N VAL A 35 2.13 1.27 2.19
CA VAL A 35 1.84 2.15 1.07
C VAL A 35 0.34 2.21 0.80
N LEU A 36 -0.16 3.40 0.43
CA LEU A 36 -1.41 3.53 -0.30
C LEU A 36 -1.10 3.36 -1.79
N GLY A 37 -1.06 2.09 -2.22
CA GLY A 37 -0.53 1.71 -3.52
C GLY A 37 -1.56 1.65 -4.65
N ILE A 38 -1.05 1.46 -5.86
CA ILE A 38 -1.86 1.21 -7.06
C ILE A 38 -2.09 -0.30 -7.16
N LEU A 39 -3.35 -0.72 -7.29
CA LEU A 39 -3.73 -2.15 -7.26
C LEU A 39 -2.92 -2.99 -8.27
N ALA A 40 -2.77 -2.51 -9.51
CA ALA A 40 -2.02 -3.21 -10.57
C ALA A 40 -0.54 -3.44 -10.22
N VAL A 41 0.05 -2.58 -9.37
CA VAL A 41 1.45 -2.70 -8.93
C VAL A 41 1.59 -3.68 -7.77
N VAL A 42 0.63 -3.68 -6.83
CA VAL A 42 0.76 -4.47 -5.59
C VAL A 42 0.20 -5.89 -5.70
N VAL A 43 -0.70 -6.17 -6.64
CA VAL A 43 -1.31 -7.50 -6.80
C VAL A 43 -0.26 -8.60 -7.07
N PRO A 44 0.73 -8.45 -7.97
CA PRO A 44 1.75 -9.48 -8.18
C PRO A 44 2.55 -9.84 -6.91
N PRO A 45 3.22 -8.89 -6.21
CA PRO A 45 3.97 -9.23 -4.99
C PRO A 45 3.08 -9.71 -3.83
N VAL A 46 1.81 -9.30 -3.77
CA VAL A 46 0.84 -9.85 -2.80
C VAL A 46 0.55 -11.33 -3.10
N ARG A 47 0.35 -11.70 -4.37
CA ARG A 47 0.13 -13.11 -4.77
C ARG A 47 1.38 -13.98 -4.56
N GLU A 48 2.57 -13.39 -4.68
CA GLU A 48 3.85 -14.03 -4.36
C GLU A 48 4.09 -14.16 -2.84
N GLY A 49 3.21 -13.63 -1.99
CA GLY A 49 3.37 -13.66 -0.53
C GLY A 49 4.45 -12.71 0.00
N ARG A 50 4.95 -11.79 -0.83
CA ARG A 50 6.01 -10.84 -0.48
C ARG A 50 5.47 -9.58 0.21
N LEU A 51 4.17 -9.31 0.05
CA LEU A 51 3.45 -8.22 0.70
C LEU A 51 2.15 -8.74 1.32
N THR A 52 1.81 -8.20 2.49
CA THR A 52 0.54 -8.48 3.15
C THR A 52 -0.51 -7.44 2.74
N PRO A 53 -1.61 -7.83 2.06
CA PRO A 53 -2.70 -6.90 1.75
C PRO A 53 -3.52 -6.61 3.02
N ILE A 54 -3.84 -5.33 3.26
CA ILE A 54 -4.63 -4.91 4.44
C ILE A 54 -6.04 -4.47 4.03
N ALA A 55 -6.15 -3.60 3.02
CA ALA A 55 -7.42 -3.03 2.57
C ALA A 55 -7.37 -2.56 1.12
N VAL A 56 -8.55 -2.34 0.53
CA VAL A 56 -8.73 -1.67 -0.77
C VAL A 56 -9.55 -0.39 -0.56
N ALA A 57 -9.22 0.67 -1.30
CA ALA A 57 -9.99 1.92 -1.32
C ALA A 57 -11.20 1.79 -2.28
N HIS A 58 -12.02 0.76 -2.07
CA HIS A 58 -13.21 0.45 -2.86
C HIS A 58 -14.33 0.00 -1.92
N ALA A 59 -15.60 0.17 -2.32
CA ALA A 59 -16.75 -0.16 -1.47
C ALA A 59 -16.93 -1.67 -1.19
N GLY A 60 -16.33 -2.51 -2.03
CA GLY A 60 -16.33 -3.96 -1.88
C GLY A 60 -15.01 -4.57 -2.30
N ARG A 61 -14.91 -5.92 -2.22
CA ARG A 61 -13.72 -6.65 -2.70
C ARG A 61 -13.47 -6.36 -4.18
N VAL A 62 -12.20 -6.33 -4.57
CA VAL A 62 -11.81 -6.17 -5.97
C VAL A 62 -11.42 -7.53 -6.51
N ALA A 63 -12.00 -7.95 -7.64
CA ALA A 63 -11.79 -9.29 -8.21
C ALA A 63 -10.32 -9.62 -8.51
N ALA A 64 -9.49 -8.59 -8.77
CA ALA A 64 -8.06 -8.77 -9.00
C ALA A 64 -7.25 -8.99 -7.69
N ALA A 65 -7.77 -8.54 -6.55
CA ALA A 65 -7.17 -8.75 -5.24
C ALA A 65 -7.56 -10.14 -4.70
N PRO A 66 -6.63 -10.88 -4.07
CA PRO A 66 -6.95 -12.14 -3.42
C PRO A 66 -7.89 -11.98 -2.22
#